data_AF-A0A925XLC5-F1
#
_entry.id   AF-A0A925XLC5-F1
#
_cell.length_a   1.000
_cell.length_b   1.000
_cell.length_c   1.000
_cell.angle_alpha   90.00
_cell.angle_beta   90.00
_cell.angle_gamma   90.00
#
_symmetry.space_group_name_H-M   'P 1'
#
loop_
_entity.id
_entity.type
_entity.pdbx_description
1 polymer ?
#
loop_
_entity_poly.entity_id
_entity_poly.type
_entity_poly.pdbx_seq_one_letter_code
_entity_poly.pdbx_strand_id
1 'polypeptide(L)'
;MAGKARQFFEDTSQQRRLLIVTALVLSATLSACGTAKRGGYYQNDGPPERVPSDVASIPDATPRVEPLLPRVNRPYIALGRNYTPLTTDVAFRERGVASWYGKQFHGNRTASGEIYDMFAMTAAHPTLPIPSYVRVVL
;
A
#
# COMPACT_ATOMS: atom_id res chain seq x y z
N MET A 1 -56.12 8.77 -51.07
CA MET A 1 -54.97 9.45 -50.43
C MET A 1 -54.67 8.98 -48.98
N ALA A 2 -55.08 7.78 -48.54
CA ALA A 2 -54.96 7.34 -47.14
C ALA A 2 -53.70 6.49 -46.81
N GLY A 3 -52.94 6.01 -47.82
CA GLY A 3 -51.80 5.11 -47.61
C GLY A 3 -50.53 5.78 -47.08
N LYS A 4 -50.29 7.04 -47.47
CA LYS A 4 -49.01 7.72 -47.18
C LYS A 4 -48.88 8.19 -45.72
N ALA A 5 -50.00 8.49 -45.05
CA ALA A 5 -50.02 8.87 -43.65
C ALA A 5 -49.78 7.68 -42.71
N ARG A 6 -50.28 6.49 -43.04
CA ARG A 6 -50.07 5.26 -42.25
C ARG A 6 -48.61 4.83 -42.25
N GLN A 7 -47.96 4.90 -43.41
CA GLN A 7 -46.55 4.50 -43.55
C GLN A 7 -45.59 5.45 -42.81
N PHE A 8 -45.92 6.74 -42.73
CA PHE A 8 -45.15 7.72 -41.98
C PHE A 8 -45.29 7.56 -40.45
N PHE A 9 -46.48 7.17 -39.97
CA PHE A 9 -46.77 6.93 -38.56
C PHE A 9 -46.13 5.62 -38.06
N GLU A 10 -46.10 4.59 -38.92
CA GLU A 10 -45.42 3.32 -38.64
C GLU A 10 -43.90 3.51 -38.53
N ASP A 11 -43.30 4.29 -39.43
CA ASP A 11 -41.86 4.57 -39.47
C ASP A 11 -41.39 5.37 -38.23
N THR A 12 -42.14 6.39 -37.82
CA THR A 12 -41.84 7.16 -36.59
C THR A 12 -42.03 6.33 -35.32
N SER A 13 -42.96 5.38 -35.29
CA SER A 13 -43.13 4.42 -34.18
C SER A 13 -41.97 3.44 -34.09
N GLN A 14 -41.50 2.91 -35.22
CA GLN A 14 -40.34 2.00 -35.29
C GLN A 14 -39.03 2.71 -34.89
N GLN A 15 -38.81 3.94 -35.35
CA GLN A 15 -37.66 4.74 -34.95
C GLN A 15 -37.66 5.04 -33.45
N ARG A 16 -38.81 5.38 -32.85
CA ARG A 16 -38.91 5.58 -31.39
C ARG A 16 -38.61 4.30 -30.61
N ARG A 17 -39.09 3.14 -31.06
CA ARG A 17 -38.80 1.85 -30.42
C ARG A 17 -37.32 1.49 -30.53
N LEU A 18 -36.70 1.72 -31.69
CA LEU A 18 -35.28 1.50 -31.90
C LEU A 18 -34.41 2.41 -31.02
N LEU A 19 -34.78 3.69 -30.87
CA LEU A 19 -34.09 4.63 -29.99
C LEU A 19 -34.23 4.28 -28.50
N ILE A 20 -35.40 3.78 -28.06
CA ILE A 20 -35.61 3.36 -26.67
C ILE A 20 -34.82 2.07 -26.36
N VAL A 21 -34.82 1.09 -27.26
CA VAL A 21 -34.08 -0.17 -27.08
C VAL A 21 -32.58 0.08 -27.07
N THR A 22 -32.07 0.92 -27.97
CA THR A 22 -30.65 1.29 -28.00
C THR A 22 -30.24 2.06 -26.74
N ALA A 23 -31.06 2.98 -26.23
CA ALA A 23 -30.78 3.68 -24.97
C ALA A 23 -30.75 2.76 -23.73
N LEU A 24 -31.64 1.74 -23.68
CA LEU A 24 -31.66 0.74 -22.60
C LEU A 24 -30.45 -0.20 -22.64
N VAL A 25 -30.02 -0.63 -23.83
CA VAL A 25 -28.81 -1.45 -24.00
C VAL A 25 -27.55 -0.66 -23.63
N LEU A 26 -27.49 0.63 -23.96
CA LEU A 26 -26.34 1.48 -23.64
C LEU A 26 -26.20 1.73 -22.13
N SER A 27 -27.31 1.85 -21.39
CA SER A 27 -27.29 2.06 -19.94
C SER A 27 -26.97 0.79 -19.15
N ALA A 28 -27.27 -0.39 -19.68
CA ALA A 28 -26.91 -1.67 -19.06
C ALA A 28 -25.41 -2.01 -19.14
N THR A 29 -24.66 -1.43 -20.08
CA THR A 29 -23.23 -1.74 -20.28
C THR A 29 -22.26 -0.89 -19.44
N LEU A 30 -22.76 0.14 -18.73
CA LEU A 30 -21.93 1.06 -17.93
C LEU A 30 -21.73 0.65 -16.45
N SER A 31 -22.35 -0.43 -15.98
CA SER A 31 -22.35 -0.80 -14.55
C SER A 31 -21.20 -1.71 -14.09
N ALA A 32 -20.17 -1.92 -14.92
CA ALA A 32 -19.13 -2.94 -14.65
C ALA A 32 -17.78 -2.42 -14.12
N CYS A 33 -17.65 -1.13 -13.79
CA CYS A 33 -16.38 -0.59 -13.29
C CYS A 33 -16.37 -0.33 -11.77
N GLY A 34 -15.66 -1.18 -11.03
CA GLY A 34 -14.77 -0.71 -9.97
C GLY A 34 -15.09 -1.05 -8.51
N THR A 35 -15.14 -2.33 -8.14
CA THR A 35 -14.84 -2.72 -6.74
C THR A 35 -13.33 -2.73 -6.50
N ALA A 36 -12.76 -1.55 -6.29
CA ALA A 36 -11.41 -1.46 -5.74
C ALA A 36 -11.45 -1.98 -4.29
N LYS A 37 -10.88 -3.17 -4.04
CA LYS A 37 -10.62 -3.65 -2.67
C LYS A 37 -9.64 -2.68 -1.98
N ARG A 38 -10.16 -1.65 -1.33
CA ARG A 38 -9.39 -0.75 -0.47
C ARG A 38 -9.23 -1.40 0.90
N GLY A 39 -7.97 -1.59 1.33
CA GLY A 39 -7.63 -1.81 2.75
C GLY A 39 -7.69 -3.25 3.24
N GLY A 40 -6.71 -4.06 2.85
CA GLY A 40 -6.45 -5.38 3.45
C GLY A 40 -5.16 -5.46 4.29
N TYR A 41 -4.33 -4.42 4.29
CA TYR A 41 -2.95 -4.47 4.79
C TYR A 41 -2.82 -4.72 6.30
N TYR A 42 -3.89 -4.59 7.08
CA TYR A 42 -3.85 -4.75 8.55
C TYR A 42 -4.93 -5.69 9.09
N GLN A 43 -5.73 -6.33 8.25
CA GLN A 43 -6.89 -7.11 8.73
C GLN A 43 -6.48 -8.32 9.60
N ASN A 44 -5.25 -8.81 9.43
CA ASN A 44 -4.69 -9.93 10.17
C ASN A 44 -3.42 -9.53 10.95
N ASP A 45 -3.14 -8.23 11.09
CA ASP A 45 -1.93 -7.76 11.78
C ASP A 45 -2.16 -7.63 13.29
N GLY A 46 -1.06 -7.64 14.05
CA GLY A 46 -1.11 -7.54 15.51
C GLY A 46 0.02 -8.28 16.21
N PRO A 47 -0.09 -8.47 17.54
CA PRO A 47 0.94 -9.15 18.31
C PRO A 47 1.03 -10.63 17.90
N PRO A 48 2.16 -11.31 18.18
CA PRO A 48 2.27 -12.75 17.94
C PRO A 48 1.23 -13.51 18.76
N GLU A 49 0.75 -14.65 18.26
CA GLU A 49 -0.16 -15.53 19.02
C GLU A 49 0.50 -16.02 20.32
N ARG A 50 1.82 -16.22 20.29
CA ARG A 50 2.62 -16.62 21.45
C ARG A 50 3.88 -15.79 21.51
N VAL A 51 4.02 -15.03 22.60
CA VAL A 51 5.26 -14.31 22.93
C VAL A 51 6.21 -15.30 23.63
N PRO A 52 7.47 -15.46 23.18
CA PRO A 52 8.47 -16.22 23.92
C PRO A 52 8.68 -15.66 25.33
N SER A 53 8.90 -16.51 26.32
CA SER A 53 9.05 -16.09 27.73
C SER A 53 10.34 -15.31 27.97
N ASP A 54 11.30 -15.42 27.07
CA ASP A 54 12.66 -14.88 27.13
C ASP A 54 12.85 -13.64 26.25
N VAL A 55 11.77 -13.00 25.78
CA VAL A 55 11.84 -11.77 24.95
C VAL A 55 12.66 -10.66 25.62
N ALA A 56 12.61 -10.54 26.94
CA ALA A 56 13.42 -9.57 27.68
C ALA A 56 14.94 -9.85 27.63
N SER A 57 15.34 -11.04 27.19
CA SER A 57 16.73 -11.47 27.07
C SER A 57 17.27 -11.33 25.64
N ILE A 58 16.44 -10.87 24.69
CA ILE A 58 16.89 -10.58 23.32
C ILE A 58 17.99 -9.51 23.40
N PRO A 59 19.20 -9.79 22.89
CA PRO A 59 20.30 -8.84 22.98
C PRO A 59 20.03 -7.62 22.10
N ASP A 60 20.54 -6.47 22.53
CA ASP A 60 20.55 -5.27 21.73
C ASP A 60 21.35 -5.46 20.43
N ALA A 61 20.99 -4.71 19.40
CA ALA A 61 21.76 -4.65 18.17
C ALA A 61 23.16 -4.09 18.45
N THR A 62 24.19 -4.75 17.94
CA THR A 62 25.58 -4.28 18.03
C THR A 62 25.90 -3.38 16.84
N PRO A 63 26.14 -2.07 17.03
CA PRO A 63 26.46 -1.17 15.93
C PRO A 63 27.77 -1.57 15.25
N ARG A 64 27.75 -1.57 13.92
CA ARG A 64 28.92 -1.80 13.07
C ARG A 64 28.92 -0.79 11.94
N VAL A 65 30.12 -0.41 11.50
CA VAL A 65 30.28 0.42 10.32
C VAL A 65 30.10 -0.47 9.10
N GLU A 66 29.04 -0.21 8.34
CA GLU A 66 28.68 -0.98 7.16
C GLU A 66 28.53 -0.07 5.93
N PRO A 67 28.90 -0.54 4.73
CA PRO A 67 28.66 0.22 3.51
C PRO A 67 27.17 0.49 3.30
N LEU A 68 26.82 1.74 3.00
CA LEU A 68 25.45 2.11 2.65
C LEU A 68 25.00 1.41 1.37
N LEU A 69 23.75 0.94 1.35
CA LEU A 69 23.15 0.26 0.20
C LEU A 69 22.57 1.30 -0.78
N PRO A 70 23.20 1.58 -1.95
CA PRO A 70 22.79 2.71 -2.78
C PRO A 70 21.40 2.56 -3.38
N ARG A 71 20.95 1.32 -3.60
CA ARG A 71 19.64 1.03 -4.23
C ARG A 71 18.46 1.44 -3.33
N VAL A 72 18.59 1.24 -2.03
CA VAL A 72 17.49 1.43 -1.06
C VAL A 72 17.42 2.86 -0.54
N ASN A 73 18.53 3.60 -0.63
CA ASN A 73 18.62 5.01 -0.22
C ASN A 73 18.25 5.99 -1.35
N ARG A 74 17.45 5.55 -2.33
CA ARG A 74 16.94 6.43 -3.40
C ARG A 74 15.61 7.08 -2.99
N PRO A 75 15.29 8.29 -3.47
CA PRO A 75 13.98 8.88 -3.25
C PRO A 75 12.85 7.95 -3.70
N TYR A 76 11.77 7.89 -2.92
CA TYR A 76 10.64 7.00 -3.17
C TYR A 76 9.31 7.62 -2.75
N ILE A 77 8.22 7.03 -3.23
CA ILE A 77 6.85 7.41 -2.88
C ILE A 77 6.20 6.24 -2.14
N ALA A 78 5.67 6.48 -0.95
CA ALA A 78 4.90 5.51 -0.20
C ALA A 78 3.67 6.17 0.42
N LEU A 79 2.52 5.51 0.34
CA LEU A 79 1.25 5.99 0.91
C LEU A 79 0.90 7.44 0.46
N GLY A 80 1.25 7.80 -0.78
CA GLY A 80 1.01 9.14 -1.33
C GLY A 80 1.95 10.24 -0.81
N ARG A 81 3.02 9.88 -0.08
CA ARG A 81 4.04 10.81 0.42
C ARG A 81 5.40 10.54 -0.23
N ASN A 82 6.13 11.62 -0.50
CA ASN A 82 7.50 11.55 -1.01
C ASN A 82 8.49 11.48 0.16
N TYR A 83 9.45 10.58 0.07
CA TYR A 83 10.53 10.42 1.04
C TYR A 83 11.88 10.47 0.33
N THR A 84 12.83 11.17 0.94
CA THR A 84 14.22 11.28 0.47
C THR A 84 15.13 10.82 1.59
N PRO A 85 15.65 9.59 1.55
CA PRO A 85 16.63 9.13 2.52
C PRO A 85 17.90 9.95 2.50
N LEU A 86 18.50 10.12 3.66
CA LEU A 86 19.88 10.56 3.80
C LEU A 86 20.79 9.51 3.12
N THR A 87 21.93 9.96 2.61
CA THR A 87 22.89 9.13 1.86
C THR A 87 24.27 9.11 2.50
N THR A 88 24.38 9.66 3.71
CA THR A 88 25.63 9.83 4.46
C THR A 88 25.36 9.56 5.93
N ASP A 89 26.40 9.11 6.64
CA ASP A 89 26.36 8.98 8.09
C ASP A 89 26.46 10.38 8.73
N VAL A 90 25.37 10.83 9.35
CA VAL A 90 25.28 12.14 10.00
C VAL A 90 24.66 11.99 11.37
N ALA A 91 25.08 12.84 12.32
CA ALA A 91 24.46 12.89 13.62
C ALA A 91 22.96 13.18 13.49
N PHE A 92 22.13 12.29 14.03
CA PHE A 92 20.68 12.36 13.92
C PHE A 92 20.02 12.30 15.30
N ARG A 93 19.03 13.16 15.52
CA ARG A 93 18.22 13.15 16.74
C ARG A 93 16.81 13.61 16.40
N GLU A 94 15.83 12.81 16.77
CA GLU A 94 14.42 13.11 16.57
C GLU A 94 13.62 12.74 17.84
N ARG A 95 12.50 13.43 18.07
CA ARG A 95 11.48 13.04 19.05
C ARG A 95 10.17 12.83 18.31
N GLY A 96 9.53 11.70 18.52
CA GLY A 96 8.28 11.36 17.87
C GLY A 96 7.64 10.13 18.47
N VAL A 97 6.59 9.65 17.80
CA VAL A 97 5.89 8.41 18.18
C VAL A 97 6.65 7.23 17.59
N ALA A 98 6.99 6.27 18.45
CA ALA A 98 7.47 4.95 18.01
C ALA A 98 6.30 3.97 17.97
N SER A 99 6.27 3.14 16.93
CA SER A 99 5.34 2.02 16.76
C SER A 99 6.12 0.76 16.42
N TRP A 100 5.46 -0.40 16.47
CA TRP A 100 6.03 -1.69 16.15
C TRP A 100 5.27 -2.35 14.99
N TYR A 101 5.95 -3.21 14.22
CA TYR A 101 5.35 -4.00 13.16
C TYR A 101 4.81 -5.32 13.71
N GLY A 102 3.59 -5.68 13.36
CA GLY A 102 2.99 -6.93 13.82
C GLY A 102 3.34 -8.16 12.99
N LYS A 103 2.71 -9.28 13.36
CA LYS A 103 2.98 -10.63 12.83
C LYS A 103 2.78 -10.75 11.33
N GLN A 104 1.97 -9.90 10.72
CA GLN A 104 1.67 -10.02 9.28
C GLN A 104 2.92 -9.83 8.41
N PHE A 105 3.89 -9.06 8.91
CA PHE A 105 5.13 -8.82 8.18
C PHE A 105 6.20 -9.89 8.42
N HIS A 106 6.06 -10.70 9.47
CA HIS A 106 7.09 -11.65 9.89
C HIS A 106 7.43 -12.63 8.77
N GLY A 107 8.72 -12.84 8.52
CA GLY A 107 9.22 -13.68 7.42
C GLY A 107 9.28 -13.01 6.05
N ASN A 108 8.77 -11.79 5.89
CA ASN A 108 8.86 -11.05 4.63
C ASN A 108 10.19 -10.29 4.48
N ARG A 109 10.56 -9.97 3.24
CA ARG A 109 11.74 -9.13 2.96
C ARG A 109 11.48 -7.67 3.31
N THR A 110 12.44 -7.05 3.99
CA THR A 110 12.47 -5.61 4.27
C THR A 110 13.08 -4.83 3.09
N ALA A 111 13.15 -3.51 3.20
CA ALA A 111 13.82 -2.66 2.21
C ALA A 111 15.32 -3.01 2.07
N SER A 112 16.02 -3.32 3.17
CA SER A 112 17.43 -3.77 3.13
C SER A 112 17.58 -5.09 2.36
N GLY A 113 16.52 -5.89 2.28
CA GLY A 113 16.46 -7.20 1.65
C GLY A 113 16.58 -8.36 2.64
N GLU A 114 16.86 -8.06 3.91
CA GLU A 114 16.85 -9.00 5.03
C GLU A 114 15.43 -9.49 5.32
N ILE A 115 15.33 -10.66 5.95
CA ILE A 115 14.05 -11.21 6.39
C ILE A 115 13.68 -10.54 7.72
N TYR A 116 12.47 -9.99 7.80
CA TYR A 116 11.95 -9.41 9.02
C TYR A 116 11.62 -10.51 10.04
N ASP A 117 12.28 -10.45 11.19
CA ASP A 117 11.93 -11.19 12.38
C ASP A 117 11.38 -10.21 13.43
N MET A 118 10.19 -10.49 13.95
CA MET A 118 9.51 -9.61 14.90
C MET A 118 10.11 -9.65 16.31
N PHE A 119 10.98 -10.62 16.56
CA PHE A 119 11.76 -10.74 17.79
C PHE A 119 13.23 -10.33 17.58
N ALA A 120 13.64 -9.95 16.38
CA ALA A 120 14.98 -9.41 16.16
C ALA A 120 15.02 -7.91 16.50
N MET A 121 16.18 -7.45 16.98
CA MET A 121 16.41 -6.03 17.28
C MET A 121 16.60 -5.23 15.98
N THR A 122 15.50 -4.95 15.31
CA THR A 122 15.44 -4.22 14.04
C THR A 122 14.54 -2.99 14.15
N ALA A 123 14.80 -1.98 13.33
CA ALA A 123 14.04 -0.74 13.29
C ALA A 123 13.84 -0.29 11.84
N ALA A 124 12.81 0.51 11.61
CA ALA A 124 12.57 1.15 10.32
C ALA A 124 12.42 2.66 10.51
N HIS A 125 13.03 3.43 9.61
CA HIS A 125 12.90 4.87 9.55
C HIS A 125 12.76 5.30 8.09
N PRO A 126 11.87 6.25 7.75
CA PRO A 126 11.58 6.59 6.37
C PRO A 126 12.74 7.31 5.65
N THR A 127 13.64 7.96 6.41
CA THR A 127 14.68 8.82 5.83
C THR A 127 16.10 8.56 6.34
N LEU A 128 16.31 7.65 7.30
CA LEU A 128 17.69 7.33 7.70
C LEU A 128 18.33 6.44 6.62
N PRO A 129 19.65 6.53 6.42
CA PRO A 129 20.32 5.70 5.43
C PRO A 129 20.26 4.24 5.89
N ILE A 130 20.16 3.30 4.96
CA ILE A 130 20.21 1.86 5.22
C ILE A 130 21.56 1.31 4.73
N PRO A 131 22.28 0.53 5.57
CA PRO A 131 22.01 0.30 6.99
C PRO A 131 22.34 1.52 7.88
N SER A 132 21.68 1.61 9.03
CA SER A 132 22.03 2.52 10.13
C SER A 132 21.59 1.91 11.46
N TYR A 133 22.18 2.40 12.55
CA TYR A 133 21.88 1.99 13.91
C TYR A 133 21.31 3.17 14.69
N VAL A 134 20.26 2.92 15.46
CA VAL A 134 19.61 3.94 16.28
C VAL A 134 19.50 3.46 17.72
N ARG A 135 19.63 4.41 18.66
CA ARG A 135 19.23 4.20 20.04
C ARG A 135 17.90 4.90 20.27
N VAL A 136 16.90 4.13 20.67
CA VAL A 136 15.60 4.65 21.08
C VAL A 136 15.57 4.72 22.61
N VAL A 137 15.16 5.87 23.15
CA VAL A 137 15.01 6.09 24.58
C VAL A 137 13.62 6.65 24.85
N LEU A 138 13.04 6.26 25.99
CA LEU A 138 11.75 6.76 26.48
C LEU A 138 11.93 8.02 27.33
#